data_AF-A0A4Y3WHZ0-F1
#
_entry.id   AF-A0A4Y3WHZ0-F1
#
_cell.length_a   1.000
_cell.length_b   1.000
_cell.length_c   1.000
_cell.angle_alpha   90.00
_cell.angle_beta   90.00
_cell.angle_gamma   90.00
#
_symmetry.space_group_name_H-M   'P 1'
#
loop_
_entity.id
_entity.type
_entity.pdbx_description
1 polymer ?
#
loop_
_entity_poly.entity_id
_entity_poly.type
_entity_poly.pdbx_seq_one_letter_code
_entity_poly.pdbx_strand_id
1 'polypeptide(L)'
;MTYQQFLAMVARIADTDRDTAERASQAVLTVLGRHLSRGEAADVLESLPPELQAYVWSAGSPERFPPEEFLRRVAEREGTDTLTAERHARAVFTALRQATGPDEYEDVRAQLGRHYAALLDADALVPDLDTVVGTVAAKAGIDDDAARTLVEAVLETLAERIAPGDSDDLAVRLPVALHPPLHRGRDAGEQSRRMGPEEFVVRVARRAGLQPDEAARRIPTVFATLRPVVGDEFFDIIVQLPDGYRPLLGAARTG
;
A
#
# COMPACT_ATOMS: atom_id res chain seq x y z
N MET A 1 -24.83 3.74 11.45
CA MET A 1 -24.79 4.64 10.26
C MET A 1 -25.87 4.22 9.27
N THR A 2 -26.47 5.13 8.48
CA THR A 2 -27.45 4.72 7.43
C THR A 2 -26.76 4.27 6.13
N TYR A 3 -27.45 3.50 5.28
CA TYR A 3 -26.93 3.07 3.97
C TYR A 3 -26.48 4.24 3.09
N GLN A 4 -27.30 5.29 3.02
CA GLN A 4 -26.98 6.48 2.22
C GLN A 4 -25.76 7.23 2.74
N GLN A 5 -25.61 7.33 4.07
CA GLN A 5 -24.44 7.97 4.68
C GLN A 5 -23.16 7.15 4.44
N PHE A 6 -23.25 5.82 4.51
CA PHE A 6 -22.13 4.93 4.22
C PHE A 6 -21.66 5.11 2.77
N LEU A 7 -22.57 4.98 1.80
CA LEU A 7 -22.24 5.15 0.38
C LEU A 7 -21.73 6.56 0.04
N ALA A 8 -22.32 7.60 0.63
CA ALA A 8 -21.86 8.98 0.42
C ALA A 8 -20.43 9.18 0.95
N MET A 9 -20.09 8.53 2.07
CA MET A 9 -18.74 8.58 2.63
C MET A 9 -17.74 7.86 1.71
N VAL A 10 -18.07 6.65 1.26
CA VAL A 10 -17.23 5.89 0.31
C VAL A 10 -17.04 6.67 -0.98
N ALA A 11 -18.11 7.17 -1.60
CA ALA A 11 -18.07 7.97 -2.82
C ALA A 11 -17.15 9.19 -2.69
N ARG A 12 -17.26 9.92 -1.57
CA ARG A 12 -16.44 11.11 -1.31
C ARG A 12 -14.96 10.76 -1.12
N ILE A 13 -14.65 9.69 -0.39
CA ILE A 13 -13.25 9.31 -0.11
C ILE A 13 -12.58 8.71 -1.35
N ALA A 14 -13.31 7.90 -2.11
CA ALA A 14 -12.81 7.26 -3.33
C ALA A 14 -12.84 8.17 -4.57
N ASP A 15 -13.36 9.40 -4.43
CA ASP A 15 -13.62 10.35 -5.53
C ASP A 15 -14.38 9.70 -6.70
N THR A 16 -15.55 9.14 -6.40
CA THR A 16 -16.35 8.37 -7.35
C THR A 16 -17.85 8.62 -7.21
N ASP A 17 -18.63 8.12 -8.15
CA ASP A 17 -20.08 8.21 -8.09
C ASP A 17 -20.69 7.20 -7.12
N ARG A 18 -21.98 7.38 -6.81
CA ARG A 18 -22.70 6.55 -5.85
C ARG A 18 -22.77 5.09 -6.27
N ASP A 19 -23.00 4.83 -7.55
CA ASP A 19 -23.18 3.47 -8.07
C ASP A 19 -21.86 2.68 -7.99
N THR A 20 -20.74 3.36 -8.24
CA THR A 20 -19.40 2.81 -8.09
C THR A 20 -19.05 2.59 -6.63
N ALA A 21 -19.38 3.54 -5.74
CA ALA A 21 -19.23 3.37 -4.30
C ALA A 21 -20.02 2.16 -3.77
N GLU A 22 -21.23 1.92 -4.29
CA GLU A 22 -22.04 0.76 -3.96
C GLU A 22 -21.38 -0.54 -4.44
N ARG A 23 -20.96 -0.63 -5.70
CA ARG A 23 -20.25 -1.82 -6.22
C ARG A 23 -18.97 -2.11 -5.44
N ALA A 24 -18.17 -1.08 -5.16
CA ALA A 24 -16.97 -1.16 -4.35
C ALA A 24 -17.27 -1.71 -2.94
N SER A 25 -18.27 -1.15 -2.26
CA SER A 25 -18.69 -1.58 -0.93
C SER A 25 -19.10 -3.06 -0.91
N GLN A 26 -19.90 -3.48 -1.89
CA GLN A 26 -20.33 -4.87 -2.02
C GLN A 26 -19.15 -5.81 -2.30
N ALA A 27 -18.23 -5.41 -3.18
CA ALA A 27 -17.05 -6.20 -3.52
C ALA A 27 -16.12 -6.38 -2.31
N VAL A 28 -15.75 -5.29 -1.64
CA VAL A 28 -14.87 -5.28 -0.47
C VAL A 28 -15.46 -6.08 0.68
N LEU A 29 -16.74 -5.85 1.02
CA LEU A 29 -17.40 -6.57 2.11
C LEU A 29 -17.52 -8.08 1.83
N THR A 30 -17.73 -8.47 0.56
CA THR A 30 -17.72 -9.89 0.17
C THR A 30 -16.37 -10.54 0.39
N VAL A 31 -15.27 -9.87 0.03
CA VAL A 31 -13.93 -10.43 0.20
C VAL A 31 -13.53 -10.43 1.68
N LEU A 32 -13.88 -9.37 2.41
CA LEU A 32 -13.68 -9.26 3.86
C LEU A 32 -14.39 -10.38 4.62
N GLY A 33 -15.65 -10.68 4.26
CA GLY A 33 -16.43 -11.76 4.87
C GLY A 33 -15.76 -13.13 4.77
N ARG A 34 -14.93 -13.37 3.75
CA ARG A 34 -14.15 -14.61 3.61
C ARG A 34 -12.93 -14.67 4.54
N HIS A 35 -12.46 -13.52 5.01
CA HIS A 35 -11.30 -13.41 5.88
C HIS A 35 -11.68 -13.43 7.37
N LEU A 36 -12.89 -12.94 7.70
CA LEU A 36 -13.36 -12.85 9.08
C LEU A 36 -13.83 -14.19 9.65
N SER A 37 -13.65 -14.36 10.96
CA SER A 37 -14.29 -15.44 11.71
C SER A 37 -15.80 -15.25 11.76
N ARG A 38 -16.56 -16.32 12.08
CA ARG A 38 -18.03 -16.22 12.17
C ARG A 38 -18.51 -15.23 13.24
N GLY A 39 -17.79 -15.15 14.37
CA GLY A 39 -18.13 -14.20 15.44
C GLY A 39 -17.91 -12.77 14.98
N GLU A 40 -16.70 -12.49 14.50
CA GLU A 40 -16.29 -11.18 13.98
C GLU A 40 -17.17 -10.69 12.82
N ALA A 41 -17.54 -11.61 11.92
CA ALA A 41 -18.48 -11.30 10.85
C ALA A 41 -19.85 -10.90 11.42
N ALA A 42 -20.32 -11.53 12.50
CA ALA A 42 -21.58 -11.15 13.17
C ALA A 42 -21.48 -9.76 13.80
N ASP A 43 -20.38 -9.45 14.49
CA ASP A 43 -20.17 -8.14 15.13
C ASP A 43 -20.14 -7.00 14.08
N VAL A 44 -19.47 -7.23 12.94
CA VAL A 44 -19.49 -6.30 11.80
C VAL A 44 -20.91 -6.15 11.22
N LEU A 45 -21.68 -7.24 11.12
CA LEU A 45 -23.03 -7.22 10.58
C LEU A 45 -23.99 -6.36 11.41
N GLU A 46 -23.89 -6.42 12.75
CA GLU A 46 -24.73 -5.62 13.66
C GLU A 46 -24.57 -4.11 13.45
N SER A 47 -23.37 -3.68 13.04
CA SER A 47 -23.04 -2.28 12.83
C SER A 47 -23.30 -1.78 11.40
N LEU A 48 -23.49 -2.68 10.43
CA LEU A 48 -23.69 -2.34 9.04
C LEU A 48 -25.16 -2.02 8.70
N PRO A 49 -25.40 -1.12 7.73
CA PRO A 49 -26.73 -0.95 7.13
C PRO A 49 -27.29 -2.29 6.62
N PRO A 50 -28.59 -2.58 6.82
CA PRO A 50 -29.20 -3.85 6.42
C PRO A 50 -28.94 -4.28 4.97
N GLU A 51 -28.87 -3.31 4.06
CA GLU A 51 -28.59 -3.53 2.64
C GLU A 51 -27.19 -4.11 2.39
N LEU A 52 -26.22 -3.84 3.27
CA LEU A 52 -24.84 -4.31 3.16
C LEU A 52 -24.58 -5.62 3.89
N GLN A 53 -25.48 -6.03 4.79
CA GLN A 53 -25.30 -7.22 5.61
C GLN A 53 -25.18 -8.51 4.78
N ALA A 54 -25.92 -8.60 3.66
CA ALA A 54 -25.85 -9.78 2.78
C ALA A 54 -24.45 -10.04 2.18
N TYR A 55 -23.56 -9.04 2.20
CA TYR A 55 -22.24 -9.14 1.57
C TYR A 55 -21.14 -9.58 2.55
N VAL A 56 -21.29 -9.41 3.86
CA VAL A 56 -20.26 -9.86 4.83
C VAL A 56 -20.40 -11.33 5.19
N TRP A 57 -21.59 -11.91 5.00
CA TRP A 57 -21.82 -13.30 5.35
C TRP A 57 -21.04 -14.28 4.46
N SER A 58 -20.18 -15.11 5.07
CA SER A 58 -19.48 -16.19 4.39
C SER A 58 -19.86 -17.56 4.97
N ALA A 59 -20.33 -18.45 4.10
CA ALA A 59 -20.54 -19.86 4.44
C ALA A 59 -19.21 -20.63 4.28
N GLY A 60 -18.31 -20.51 5.25
CA GLY A 60 -17.01 -21.18 5.19
C GLY A 60 -16.16 -21.02 6.44
N SER A 61 -15.00 -21.68 6.45
CA SER A 61 -13.91 -21.35 7.37
C SER A 61 -13.19 -20.09 6.87
N PRO A 62 -12.67 -19.23 7.76
CA PRO A 62 -11.90 -18.05 7.36
C PRO A 62 -10.70 -18.43 6.49
N GLU A 63 -10.53 -17.73 5.37
CA GLU A 63 -9.38 -17.85 4.48
C GLU A 63 -8.33 -16.80 4.88
N ARG A 64 -7.04 -17.19 4.87
CA ARG A 64 -5.93 -16.24 5.02
C ARG A 64 -5.26 -16.02 3.67
N PHE A 65 -5.21 -14.76 3.25
CA PHE A 65 -4.52 -14.34 2.03
C PHE A 65 -3.96 -12.91 2.18
N PRO A 66 -2.88 -12.58 1.47
CA PRO A 66 -2.22 -11.28 1.62
C PRO A 66 -3.04 -10.16 0.96
N PRO A 67 -2.78 -8.87 1.27
CA PRO A 67 -3.57 -7.74 0.76
C PRO A 67 -3.61 -7.65 -0.77
N GLU A 68 -2.59 -8.11 -1.47
CA GLU A 68 -2.55 -8.14 -2.94
C GLU A 68 -3.62 -9.09 -3.50
N GLU A 69 -3.79 -10.26 -2.87
CA GLU A 69 -4.82 -11.23 -3.24
C GLU A 69 -6.22 -10.72 -2.85
N PHE A 70 -6.33 -9.99 -1.74
CA PHE A 70 -7.56 -9.29 -1.37
C PHE A 70 -7.98 -8.33 -2.49
N LEU A 71 -7.07 -7.44 -2.90
CA LEU A 71 -7.34 -6.44 -3.93
C LEU A 71 -7.60 -7.08 -5.30
N ARG A 72 -6.91 -8.16 -5.66
CA ARG A 72 -7.21 -8.91 -6.89
C ARG A 72 -8.66 -9.41 -6.90
N ARG A 73 -9.11 -10.03 -5.80
CA ARG A 73 -10.49 -10.52 -5.67
C ARG A 73 -11.52 -9.38 -5.68
N VAL A 74 -11.20 -8.25 -5.05
CA VAL A 74 -12.06 -7.05 -5.08
C VAL A 74 -12.15 -6.50 -6.51
N ALA A 75 -11.03 -6.33 -7.18
CA ALA A 75 -10.94 -5.83 -8.55
C ALA A 75 -11.75 -6.69 -9.52
N GLU A 76 -11.60 -8.02 -9.44
CA GLU A 76 -12.37 -8.98 -10.25
C GLU A 76 -13.89 -8.88 -10.00
N ARG A 77 -14.29 -8.68 -8.75
CA ARG A 77 -15.70 -8.61 -8.36
C ARG A 77 -16.35 -7.28 -8.71
N GLU A 78 -15.60 -6.20 -8.62
CA GLU A 78 -16.04 -4.85 -8.98
C GLU A 78 -16.00 -4.62 -10.50
N GLY A 79 -15.15 -5.36 -11.22
CA GLY A 79 -14.92 -5.17 -12.66
C GLY A 79 -13.95 -4.03 -12.96
N THR A 80 -12.92 -3.86 -12.13
CA THR A 80 -11.93 -2.77 -12.20
C THR A 80 -10.50 -3.30 -12.09
N ASP A 81 -9.51 -2.41 -12.10
CA ASP A 81 -8.10 -2.72 -11.88
C ASP A 81 -7.71 -2.69 -10.37
N THR A 82 -6.56 -3.27 -10.01
CA THR A 82 -6.15 -3.38 -8.60
C THR A 82 -5.81 -2.03 -7.95
N LEU A 83 -5.39 -1.02 -8.72
CA LEU A 83 -5.09 0.31 -8.19
C LEU A 83 -6.40 1.02 -7.82
N THR A 84 -7.40 0.95 -8.69
CA THR A 84 -8.75 1.44 -8.40
C THR A 84 -9.36 0.70 -7.22
N ALA A 85 -9.24 -0.64 -7.18
CA ALA A 85 -9.71 -1.46 -6.07
C ALA A 85 -9.03 -1.10 -4.74
N GLU A 86 -7.75 -0.73 -4.74
CA GLU A 86 -7.03 -0.27 -3.54
C GLU A 86 -7.65 1.00 -2.98
N ARG A 87 -7.84 2.03 -3.83
CA ARG A 87 -8.48 3.29 -3.45
C ARG A 87 -9.87 3.05 -2.87
N HIS A 88 -10.64 2.19 -3.53
CA HIS A 88 -11.99 1.84 -3.11
C HIS A 88 -12.01 1.05 -1.80
N ALA A 89 -11.12 0.08 -1.62
CA ALA A 89 -11.00 -0.69 -0.38
C ALA A 89 -10.67 0.21 0.81
N ARG A 90 -9.72 1.14 0.66
CA ARG A 90 -9.39 2.13 1.71
C ARG A 90 -10.58 3.01 2.08
N ALA A 91 -11.35 3.45 1.09
CA ALA A 91 -12.57 4.23 1.31
C ALA A 91 -13.63 3.42 2.09
N VAL A 92 -13.83 2.15 1.72
CA VAL A 92 -14.78 1.25 2.40
C VAL A 92 -14.33 0.93 3.82
N PHE A 93 -13.04 0.65 4.06
CA PHE A 93 -12.52 0.42 5.41
C PHE A 93 -12.64 1.66 6.29
N THR A 94 -12.43 2.85 5.73
CA THR A 94 -12.65 4.12 6.46
C THR A 94 -14.13 4.30 6.83
N ALA A 95 -15.05 4.01 5.91
CA ALA A 95 -16.49 4.06 6.19
C ALA A 95 -16.91 2.98 7.21
N LEU A 96 -16.29 1.79 7.14
CA LEU A 96 -16.51 0.69 8.07
C LEU A 96 -16.10 1.08 9.49
N ARG A 97 -14.89 1.64 9.68
CA ARG A 97 -14.42 2.15 10.98
C ARG A 97 -15.40 3.14 11.61
N GLN A 98 -15.98 4.03 10.79
CA GLN A 98 -16.97 5.00 11.25
C GLN A 98 -18.34 4.38 11.54
N ALA A 99 -18.66 3.24 10.93
CA ALA A 99 -19.92 2.53 11.14
C ALA A 99 -19.88 1.62 12.37
N THR A 100 -18.77 0.91 12.59
CA THR A 100 -18.59 -0.07 13.68
C THR A 100 -18.12 0.57 14.98
N GLY A 101 -17.41 1.69 14.91
CA GLY A 101 -16.72 2.25 16.08
C GLY A 101 -15.29 1.73 16.20
N PRO A 102 -14.49 2.32 17.09
CA PRO A 102 -13.06 2.03 17.20
C PRO A 102 -12.77 0.62 17.71
N ASP A 103 -13.49 0.15 18.74
CA ASP A 103 -13.20 -1.12 19.39
C ASP A 103 -13.47 -2.31 18.44
N GLU A 104 -14.66 -2.36 17.83
CA GLU A 104 -15.01 -3.38 16.83
C GLU A 104 -14.12 -3.31 15.58
N TYR A 105 -13.65 -2.12 15.20
CA TYR A 105 -12.72 -1.99 14.07
C TYR A 105 -11.32 -2.53 14.41
N GLU A 106 -10.87 -2.41 15.66
CA GLU A 106 -9.62 -3.02 16.11
C GLU A 106 -9.68 -4.56 16.05
N ASP A 107 -10.82 -5.17 16.32
CA ASP A 107 -10.99 -6.62 16.18
C ASP A 107 -10.87 -7.07 14.71
N VAL A 108 -11.49 -6.33 13.78
CA VAL A 108 -11.31 -6.53 12.33
C VAL A 108 -9.82 -6.38 11.94
N ARG A 109 -9.13 -5.35 12.44
CA ARG A 109 -7.69 -5.15 12.19
C ARG A 109 -6.86 -6.32 12.72
N ALA A 110 -7.16 -6.82 13.92
CA ALA A 110 -6.46 -7.94 14.52
C ALA A 110 -6.63 -9.24 13.71
N GLN A 111 -7.82 -9.47 13.14
CA GLN A 111 -8.10 -10.65 12.30
C GLN A 111 -7.38 -10.61 10.95
N LEU A 112 -7.34 -9.44 10.30
CA LEU A 112 -6.63 -9.25 9.03
C LEU A 112 -5.10 -9.29 9.21
N GLY A 113 -4.63 -8.80 10.35
CA GLY A 113 -3.22 -8.79 10.73
C GLY A 113 -2.42 -7.65 10.09
N ARG A 114 -1.17 -7.50 10.54
CA ARG A 114 -0.31 -6.32 10.24
C ARG A 114 -0.13 -6.02 8.76
N HIS A 115 -0.17 -7.02 7.88
CA HIS A 115 0.04 -6.83 6.45
C HIS A 115 -1.07 -6.01 5.77
N TYR A 116 -2.22 -5.84 6.42
CA TYR A 116 -3.31 -5.00 5.93
C TYR A 116 -3.23 -3.54 6.38
N ALA A 117 -2.21 -3.13 7.16
CA ALA A 117 -2.13 -1.78 7.72
C ALA A 117 -2.27 -0.67 6.65
N ALA A 118 -1.64 -0.83 5.49
CA ALA A 118 -1.75 0.10 4.36
C ALA A 118 -3.20 0.32 3.85
N LEU A 119 -4.08 -0.68 4.03
CA LEU A 119 -5.49 -0.60 3.66
C LEU A 119 -6.39 -0.09 4.81
N LEU A 120 -6.01 -0.37 6.07
CA LEU A 120 -6.88 -0.16 7.24
C LEU A 120 -6.64 1.16 7.96
N ASP A 121 -5.42 1.69 7.90
CA ASP A 121 -5.00 2.78 8.77
C ASP A 121 -5.17 4.12 8.06
N ALA A 122 -6.37 4.68 8.13
CA ALA A 122 -6.65 6.03 7.60
C ALA A 122 -5.87 7.14 8.33
N ASP A 123 -5.45 6.89 9.58
CA ASP A 123 -4.64 7.82 10.39
C ASP A 123 -3.14 7.64 10.17
N ALA A 124 -2.72 6.49 9.64
CA ALA A 124 -1.40 6.36 9.07
C ALA A 124 -1.46 7.15 7.76
N LEU A 125 -0.71 8.24 7.68
CA LEU A 125 -0.52 9.05 6.48
C LEU A 125 0.19 8.24 5.39
N VAL A 126 -0.29 7.04 5.03
CA VAL A 126 0.14 6.32 3.85
C VAL A 126 -0.55 7.01 2.68
N PRO A 127 0.16 7.87 1.92
CA PRO A 127 -0.39 8.45 0.70
C PRO A 127 -0.83 7.33 -0.24
N ASP A 128 -1.85 7.55 -1.04
CA ASP A 128 -2.09 6.66 -2.19
C ASP A 128 -0.91 6.70 -3.18
N LEU A 129 -0.89 5.74 -4.11
CA LEU A 129 0.16 5.66 -5.13
C LEU A 129 0.29 6.97 -5.92
N ASP A 130 -0.84 7.56 -6.32
CA ASP A 130 -0.88 8.77 -7.14
C ASP A 130 -0.23 9.96 -6.41
N THR A 131 -0.45 10.07 -5.11
CA THR A 131 0.20 11.10 -4.27
C THR A 131 1.71 10.88 -4.18
N VAL A 132 2.17 9.63 -4.02
CA VAL A 132 3.61 9.31 -4.02
C VAL A 132 4.23 9.65 -5.37
N VAL A 133 3.62 9.16 -6.46
CA VAL A 133 4.08 9.34 -7.83
C VAL A 133 4.11 10.82 -8.21
N GLY A 134 3.00 11.54 -7.99
CA GLY A 134 2.90 12.97 -8.30
C GLY A 134 3.90 13.81 -7.49
N THR A 135 4.19 13.43 -6.25
CA THR A 135 5.24 14.09 -5.45
C THR A 135 6.63 13.87 -6.03
N VAL A 136 6.94 12.65 -6.48
CA VAL A 136 8.22 12.34 -7.14
C VAL A 136 8.31 13.04 -8.50
N ALA A 137 7.26 12.99 -9.31
CA ALA A 137 7.15 13.65 -10.62
C ALA A 137 7.44 15.15 -10.51
N ALA A 138 6.74 15.84 -9.61
CA ALA A 138 6.90 17.27 -9.37
C ALA A 138 8.32 17.64 -8.91
N LYS A 139 8.91 16.85 -7.99
CA LYS A 139 10.27 17.12 -7.48
C LYS A 139 11.37 16.77 -8.47
N ALA A 140 11.18 15.74 -9.31
CA ALA A 140 12.16 15.29 -10.29
C ALA A 140 12.02 15.97 -11.66
N GLY A 141 10.92 16.70 -11.90
CA GLY A 141 10.64 17.37 -13.18
C GLY A 141 10.37 16.40 -14.32
N ILE A 142 9.63 15.32 -14.04
CA ILE A 142 9.26 14.26 -15.00
C ILE A 142 7.75 14.03 -14.97
N ASP A 143 7.22 13.31 -15.95
CA ASP A 143 5.82 12.85 -15.95
C ASP A 143 5.57 11.70 -14.94
N ASP A 144 4.29 11.45 -14.67
CA ASP A 144 3.85 10.48 -13.67
C ASP A 144 4.22 9.04 -14.03
N ASP A 145 4.21 8.67 -15.32
CA ASP A 145 4.59 7.33 -15.78
C ASP A 145 6.08 7.07 -15.54
N ALA A 146 6.94 8.05 -15.86
CA ALA A 146 8.36 7.98 -15.58
C ALA A 146 8.65 8.00 -14.06
N ALA A 147 7.90 8.78 -13.29
CA ALA A 147 8.03 8.82 -11.84
C ALA A 147 7.62 7.49 -11.19
N ARG A 148 6.52 6.88 -11.63
CA ARG A 148 6.10 5.56 -11.19
C ARG A 148 7.16 4.51 -11.48
N THR A 149 7.65 4.48 -12.72
CA THR A 149 8.72 3.56 -13.12
C THR A 149 9.97 3.74 -12.25
N LEU A 150 10.35 4.99 -11.96
CA LEU A 150 11.48 5.29 -11.09
C LEU A 150 11.25 4.83 -9.64
N VAL A 151 10.05 5.04 -9.08
CA VAL A 151 9.70 4.59 -7.72
C VAL A 151 9.79 3.06 -7.64
N GLU A 152 9.16 2.34 -8.57
CA GLU A 152 9.19 0.88 -8.62
C GLU A 152 10.63 0.35 -8.78
N ALA A 153 11.44 0.98 -9.64
CA ALA A 153 12.83 0.62 -9.85
C ALA A 153 13.70 0.79 -8.59
N VAL A 154 13.50 1.88 -7.85
CA VAL A 154 14.20 2.16 -6.59
C VAL A 154 13.79 1.17 -5.52
N LEU A 155 12.49 0.93 -5.34
CA LEU A 155 11.98 -0.01 -4.33
C LEU A 155 12.43 -1.45 -4.60
N GLU A 156 12.36 -1.90 -5.85
CA GLU A 156 12.82 -3.25 -6.21
C GLU A 156 14.33 -3.39 -5.93
N THR A 157 15.14 -2.41 -6.35
CA THR A 157 16.60 -2.47 -6.12
C THR A 157 16.96 -2.32 -4.63
N LEU A 158 16.17 -1.59 -3.86
CA LEU A 158 16.33 -1.51 -2.40
C LEU A 158 16.00 -2.84 -1.72
N ALA A 159 14.88 -3.48 -2.10
CA ALA A 159 14.49 -4.78 -1.57
C ALA A 159 15.50 -5.89 -1.88
N GLU A 160 16.20 -5.80 -3.02
CA GLU A 160 17.34 -6.68 -3.34
C GLU A 160 18.52 -6.53 -2.37
N ARG A 161 18.68 -5.33 -1.80
CA ARG A 161 19.84 -4.96 -0.98
C ARG A 161 19.63 -5.23 0.51
N ILE A 162 18.41 -5.09 1.01
CA ILE A 162 18.08 -5.17 2.44
C ILE A 162 17.73 -6.60 2.87
N ALA A 163 17.53 -6.83 4.18
CA ALA A 163 17.06 -8.12 4.64
C ALA A 163 15.60 -8.36 4.21
N PRO A 164 15.18 -9.62 3.99
CA PRO A 164 13.78 -9.92 3.66
C PRO A 164 12.77 -9.37 4.68
N GLY A 165 13.13 -9.36 5.97
CA GLY A 165 12.31 -8.78 7.03
C GLY A 165 12.12 -7.27 6.87
N ASP A 166 13.20 -6.53 6.57
CA ASP A 166 13.13 -5.09 6.34
C ASP A 166 12.25 -4.75 5.12
N SER A 167 12.29 -5.58 4.08
CA SER A 167 11.41 -5.43 2.91
C SER A 167 9.94 -5.67 3.27
N ASP A 168 9.67 -6.59 4.20
CA ASP A 168 8.30 -6.85 4.69
C ASP A 168 7.78 -5.70 5.55
N ASP A 169 8.65 -5.07 6.33
CA ASP A 169 8.27 -3.89 7.13
C ASP A 169 7.99 -2.68 6.23
N LEU A 170 8.82 -2.45 5.19
CA LEU A 170 8.52 -1.43 4.17
C LEU A 170 7.15 -1.62 3.51
N ALA A 171 6.79 -2.86 3.16
CA ALA A 171 5.51 -3.15 2.52
C ALA A 171 4.33 -2.70 3.41
N VAL A 172 4.41 -2.96 4.72
CA VAL A 172 3.35 -2.57 5.67
C VAL A 172 3.08 -1.05 5.70
N ARG A 173 4.06 -0.22 5.30
CA ARG A 173 3.97 1.25 5.31
C ARG A 173 3.70 1.87 3.94
N LEU A 174 3.67 1.09 2.88
CA LEU A 174 3.54 1.58 1.51
C LEU A 174 2.19 1.17 0.92
N PRO A 175 1.70 1.90 -0.10
CA PRO A 175 0.58 1.44 -0.90
C PRO A 175 0.77 0.01 -1.37
N VAL A 176 -0.31 -0.77 -1.38
CA VAL A 176 -0.27 -2.19 -1.78
C VAL A 176 0.18 -2.32 -3.25
N ALA A 177 -0.13 -1.33 -4.08
CA ALA A 177 0.37 -1.22 -5.45
C ALA A 177 1.90 -1.17 -5.56
N LEU A 178 2.63 -0.82 -4.50
CA LEU A 178 4.10 -0.82 -4.43
C LEU A 178 4.69 -2.10 -3.80
N HIS A 179 3.87 -3.05 -3.36
CA HIS A 179 4.36 -4.34 -2.88
C HIS A 179 5.00 -5.21 -3.97
N PRO A 180 4.46 -5.30 -5.21
CA PRO A 180 5.06 -6.15 -6.25
C PRO A 180 6.56 -5.91 -6.52
N PRO A 181 7.08 -4.68 -6.67
CA PRO A 181 8.53 -4.46 -6.80
C PRO A 181 9.31 -4.88 -5.55
N LEU A 182 8.77 -4.68 -4.35
CA LEU A 182 9.41 -5.13 -3.11
C LEU A 182 9.56 -6.66 -3.08
N HIS A 183 8.50 -7.39 -3.39
CA HIS A 183 8.52 -8.86 -3.43
C HIS A 183 9.53 -9.39 -4.46
N ARG A 184 9.56 -8.81 -5.66
CA ARG A 184 10.54 -9.19 -6.70
C ARG A 184 11.97 -8.98 -6.23
N GLY A 185 12.26 -7.86 -5.56
CA GLY A 185 13.59 -7.58 -5.04
C GLY A 185 13.97 -8.47 -3.85
N ARG A 186 13.04 -8.68 -2.91
CA ARG A 186 13.21 -9.56 -1.74
C ARG A 186 13.62 -10.97 -2.16
N ASP A 187 12.99 -11.49 -3.19
CA ASP A 187 13.20 -12.85 -3.71
C ASP A 187 14.48 -12.98 -4.55
N ALA A 188 15.23 -11.88 -4.73
CA ALA A 188 16.54 -11.93 -5.35
C ALA A 188 17.55 -12.72 -4.48
N GLY A 189 18.53 -13.34 -5.15
CA GLY A 189 19.54 -14.17 -4.48
C GLY A 189 20.40 -13.41 -3.48
N GLU A 190 21.01 -14.14 -2.53
CA GLU A 190 21.84 -13.58 -1.44
C GLU A 190 22.96 -12.65 -1.90
N GLN A 191 23.49 -12.86 -3.11
CA GLN A 191 24.55 -12.02 -3.67
C GLN A 191 24.10 -10.56 -3.84
N SER A 192 22.82 -10.31 -4.13
CA SER A 192 22.28 -8.95 -4.29
C SER A 192 22.31 -8.15 -2.98
N ARG A 193 22.36 -8.81 -1.81
CA ARG A 193 22.45 -8.17 -0.50
C ARG A 193 23.79 -7.48 -0.25
N ARG A 194 24.80 -7.72 -1.09
CA ARG A 194 26.12 -7.06 -1.00
C ARG A 194 26.30 -5.92 -2.00
N MET A 195 25.24 -5.55 -2.71
CA MET A 195 25.27 -4.51 -3.74
C MET A 195 25.82 -3.18 -3.20
N GLY A 196 26.85 -2.66 -3.89
CA GLY A 196 27.43 -1.34 -3.62
C GLY A 196 26.58 -0.21 -4.21
N PRO A 197 26.81 1.05 -3.81
CA PRO A 197 26.01 2.20 -4.27
C PRO A 197 26.10 2.44 -5.78
N GLU A 198 27.25 2.19 -6.41
CA GLU A 198 27.41 2.31 -7.87
C GLU A 198 26.56 1.26 -8.61
N GLU A 199 26.58 0.01 -8.12
CA GLU A 199 25.75 -1.06 -8.68
C GLU A 199 24.26 -0.77 -8.48
N PHE A 200 23.88 -0.22 -7.32
CA PHE A 200 22.51 0.22 -7.04
C PHE A 200 22.03 1.22 -8.10
N VAL A 201 22.83 2.26 -8.38
CA VAL A 201 22.51 3.24 -9.42
C VAL A 201 22.35 2.58 -10.79
N VAL A 202 23.27 1.70 -11.17
CA VAL A 202 23.22 1.00 -12.47
C VAL A 202 21.96 0.15 -12.60
N ARG A 203 21.55 -0.56 -11.55
CA ARG A 203 20.33 -1.38 -11.55
C ARG A 203 19.07 -0.52 -11.64
N VAL A 204 18.99 0.56 -10.86
CA VAL A 204 17.87 1.51 -10.94
C VAL A 204 17.80 2.13 -12.34
N ALA A 205 18.93 2.58 -12.89
CA ALA A 205 19.00 3.16 -14.23
C ALA A 205 18.48 2.19 -15.29
N ARG A 206 18.91 0.92 -15.23
CA ARG A 206 18.44 -0.13 -16.15
C ARG A 206 16.94 -0.37 -16.04
N ARG A 207 16.40 -0.46 -14.82
CA ARG A 207 14.96 -0.70 -14.58
C ARG A 207 14.08 0.49 -15.00
N ALA A 208 14.58 1.70 -14.78
CA ALA A 208 13.87 2.94 -15.12
C ALA A 208 14.11 3.43 -16.56
N GLY A 209 14.96 2.74 -17.34
CA GLY A 209 15.32 3.17 -18.70
C GLY A 209 16.11 4.49 -18.75
N LEU A 210 16.87 4.81 -17.70
CA LEU A 210 17.64 6.04 -17.55
C LEU A 210 19.13 5.82 -17.79
N GLN A 211 19.87 6.90 -18.01
CA GLN A 211 21.33 6.88 -17.90
C GLN A 211 21.76 6.81 -16.42
N PRO A 212 22.87 6.13 -16.06
CA PRO A 212 23.33 6.04 -14.66
C PRO A 212 23.47 7.38 -13.94
N ASP A 213 24.03 8.38 -14.60
CA ASP A 213 24.19 9.73 -14.03
C ASP A 213 22.84 10.41 -13.76
N GLU A 214 21.84 10.14 -14.60
CA GLU A 214 20.49 10.66 -14.42
C GLU A 214 19.77 9.95 -13.26
N ALA A 215 19.89 8.63 -13.18
CA ALA A 215 19.38 7.85 -12.06
C ALA A 215 20.01 8.31 -10.72
N ALA A 216 21.33 8.48 -10.67
CA ALA A 216 22.05 8.97 -9.49
C ALA A 216 21.50 10.31 -8.98
N ARG A 217 21.11 11.22 -9.89
CA ARG A 217 20.52 12.52 -9.52
C ARG A 217 19.06 12.40 -9.04
N ARG A 218 18.30 11.41 -9.51
CA ARG A 218 16.86 11.28 -9.22
C ARG A 218 16.53 10.35 -8.04
N ILE A 219 17.38 9.37 -7.75
CA ILE A 219 17.22 8.45 -6.61
C ILE A 219 16.97 9.19 -5.27
N PRO A 220 17.72 10.25 -4.92
CA PRO A 220 17.47 11.01 -3.68
C PRO A 220 16.06 11.58 -3.56
N THR A 221 15.43 11.93 -4.68
CA THR A 221 14.05 12.45 -4.70
C THR A 221 13.04 11.40 -4.28
N VAL A 222 13.23 10.14 -4.68
CA VAL A 222 12.38 9.02 -4.26
C VAL A 222 12.53 8.78 -2.76
N PHE A 223 13.78 8.64 -2.28
CA PHE A 223 14.04 8.45 -0.85
C PHE A 223 13.52 9.60 0.02
N ALA A 224 13.70 10.85 -0.42
CA ALA A 224 13.17 12.01 0.30
C ALA A 224 11.63 12.06 0.32
N THR A 225 10.96 11.40 -0.63
CA THR A 225 9.49 11.31 -0.68
C THR A 225 8.96 10.16 0.17
N LEU A 226 9.66 9.02 0.19
CA LEU A 226 9.27 7.85 0.99
C LEU A 226 9.63 7.97 2.48
N ARG A 227 10.68 8.71 2.83
CA ARG A 227 11.11 8.92 4.24
C ARG A 227 9.97 9.29 5.19
N PRO A 228 9.14 10.32 4.93
CA PRO A 228 8.02 10.65 5.84
C PRO A 228 6.90 9.62 5.85
N VAL A 229 6.78 8.78 4.82
CA VAL A 229 5.74 7.74 4.71
C VAL A 229 6.12 6.52 5.57
N VAL A 230 7.38 6.10 5.46
CA VAL A 230 7.90 4.91 6.15
C VAL A 230 8.24 5.22 7.62
N GLY A 231 8.59 6.46 7.95
CA GLY A 231 8.87 6.88 9.33
C GLY A 231 10.13 6.24 9.90
N ASP A 232 10.06 5.77 11.14
CA ASP A 232 11.22 5.24 11.90
C ASP A 232 11.87 4.01 11.23
N GLU A 233 11.08 3.17 10.55
CA GLU A 233 11.59 2.00 9.81
C GLU A 233 12.57 2.40 8.69
N PHE A 234 12.42 3.61 8.14
CA PHE A 234 13.35 4.14 7.14
C PHE A 234 14.75 4.34 7.73
N PHE A 235 14.83 4.70 9.01
CA PHE A 235 16.09 4.89 9.71
C PHE A 235 16.77 3.57 10.02
N ASP A 236 16.02 2.54 10.42
CA ASP A 236 16.57 1.21 10.67
C ASP A 236 17.24 0.63 9.41
N ILE A 237 16.62 0.84 8.25
CA ILE A 237 17.17 0.43 6.95
C ILE A 237 18.42 1.23 6.59
N ILE A 238 18.40 2.55 6.79
CA ILE A 238 19.56 3.42 6.49
C ILE A 238 20.77 3.04 7.34
N VAL A 239 20.59 2.71 8.61
CA VAL A 239 21.68 2.35 9.52
C VAL A 239 22.43 1.11 9.03
N GLN A 240 21.76 0.22 8.29
CA GLN A 240 22.37 -0.98 7.72
C GLN A 240 23.08 -0.75 6.37
N LEU A 241 22.92 0.43 5.75
CA LEU A 241 23.54 0.73 4.47
C LEU A 241 24.99 1.23 4.65
N PRO A 242 25.95 0.79 3.81
CA PRO A 242 27.31 1.30 3.83
C PRO A 242 27.39 2.82 3.60
N ASP A 243 28.42 3.47 4.14
CA ASP A 243 28.62 4.93 4.06
C ASP A 243 28.52 5.51 2.64
N GLY A 244 28.89 4.73 1.62
CA GLY A 244 28.79 5.11 0.21
C GLY A 244 27.36 5.35 -0.30
N TYR A 245 26.32 4.96 0.44
CA TYR A 245 24.92 5.24 0.10
C TYR A 245 24.45 6.64 0.52
N ARG A 246 25.21 7.36 1.36
CA ARG A 246 24.83 8.70 1.85
C ARG A 246 24.40 9.68 0.74
N PRO A 247 25.10 9.77 -0.42
CA PRO A 247 24.67 10.66 -1.49
C PRO A 247 23.30 10.29 -2.09
N LEU A 248 22.96 9.00 -2.11
CA LEU A 248 21.70 8.49 -2.66
C LEU A 248 20.51 8.74 -1.74
N LEU A 249 20.73 8.76 -0.43
CA LEU A 249 19.67 8.98 0.57
C LEU A 249 19.22 10.44 0.69
N GLY A 250 19.93 11.35 0.02
CA GLY A 250 19.76 12.79 0.14
C GLY A 250 20.21 13.33 1.51
N ALA A 251 20.41 14.64 1.61
CA ALA A 251 20.72 15.27 2.90
C ALA A 251 19.56 15.03 3.89
N ALA A 252 19.88 14.62 5.13
CA ALA A 252 18.92 14.70 6.22
C ALA A 252 18.59 16.18 6.39
N ARG A 253 17.35 16.58 6.10
CA ARG A 253 16.89 17.90 6.54
C ARG A 253 16.80 17.82 8.06
N THR A 254 17.82 18.34 8.74
CA THR A 254 17.74 18.72 10.14
C THR A 254 16.66 19.80 10.23
N GLY A 255 15.51 19.41 10.77
CA GLY A 255 14.40 20.28 11.12
C GLY A 255 13.87 19.83 12.47
#